data_AF-A0AAF0IJQ7-F1
#
_entry.id   AF-A0AAF0IJQ7-F1
#
_cell.length_a   1.000
_cell.length_b   1.000
_cell.length_c   1.000
_cell.angle_alpha   90.00
_cell.angle_beta   90.00
_cell.angle_gamma   90.00
#
_symmetry.space_group_name_H-M   'P 1'
#
loop_
_entity.id
_entity.type
_entity.pdbx_description
1 polymer ?
#
loop_
_entity_poly.entity_id
_entity_poly.type
_entity_poly.pdbx_seq_one_letter_code
_entity_poly.pdbx_strand_id
1 'polypeptide(L)'
;MSSADMELAVKRFFSSPRFAVAGASTDTSKYGYKLLAWYHQHSLPVTPLNPKSPEIKLPSKAYATVKSPSELSSPVQTSLSIVTPPKVTREILKEAHAVKIPAVWLQPGTFDDEILEYAKKNFEAAIGGAGGSGDEGWCVLMDGEDGLKAAGVNWTLQKL
;
A
#
# COMPACT_ATOMS: atom_id res chain seq x y z
N MET A 1 0.84 -17.64 -10.31
CA MET A 1 0.31 -16.45 -10.99
C MET A 1 1.29 -16.07 -12.06
N SER A 2 0.81 -15.80 -13.27
CA SER A 2 1.65 -15.28 -14.35
C SER A 2 2.01 -13.80 -14.10
N SER A 3 2.99 -13.26 -14.84
CA SER A 3 3.27 -11.81 -14.83
C SER A 3 2.02 -11.00 -15.19
N ALA A 4 1.25 -11.47 -16.16
CA ALA A 4 0.02 -10.81 -16.61
C ALA A 4 -1.05 -10.73 -15.52
N ASP A 5 -1.21 -11.78 -14.69
CA ASP A 5 -2.15 -11.75 -13.56
C ASP A 5 -1.75 -10.67 -12.54
N MET A 6 -0.44 -10.48 -12.35
CA MET A 6 0.07 -9.52 -11.39
C MET A 6 -0.02 -8.08 -11.92
N GLU A 7 0.21 -7.85 -13.21
CA GLU A 7 -0.05 -6.56 -13.86
C GLU A 7 -1.53 -6.16 -13.75
N LEU A 8 -2.46 -7.11 -13.91
CA LEU A 8 -3.90 -6.87 -13.68
C LEU A 8 -4.20 -6.53 -12.22
N ALA A 9 -3.55 -7.20 -11.26
CA ALA A 9 -3.69 -6.90 -9.84
C ALA A 9 -3.19 -5.48 -9.52
N VAL A 10 -2.02 -5.08 -10.05
CA VAL A 10 -1.47 -3.71 -9.92
C VAL A 10 -2.45 -2.69 -10.52
N LYS A 11 -3.00 -2.96 -11.70
CA LYS A 11 -3.99 -2.09 -12.34
C LYS A 11 -5.24 -1.92 -11.46
N ARG A 12 -5.75 -3.02 -10.89
CA ARG A 12 -6.90 -2.99 -9.96
C ARG A 12 -6.57 -2.25 -8.67
N PHE A 13 -5.35 -2.36 -8.17
CA PHE A 13 -4.91 -1.64 -6.98
C PHE A 13 -4.95 -0.12 -7.20
N PHE A 14 -4.41 0.36 -8.33
CA PHE A 14 -4.39 1.79 -8.65
C PHE A 14 -5.72 2.35 -9.15
N SER A 15 -6.71 1.52 -9.47
CA SER A 15 -8.06 2.01 -9.84
C SER A 15 -8.89 2.52 -8.65
N SER A 16 -8.44 2.29 -7.40
CA SER A 16 -9.08 2.86 -6.22
C SER A 16 -8.84 4.37 -6.12
N PRO A 17 -9.84 5.17 -5.72
CA PRO A 17 -9.70 6.62 -5.61
C PRO A 17 -8.90 7.08 -4.38
N ARG A 18 -8.65 6.17 -3.42
CA ARG A 18 -7.90 6.46 -2.18
C ARG A 18 -6.88 5.36 -1.91
N PHE A 19 -5.84 5.73 -1.16
CA PHE A 19 -4.77 4.84 -0.76
C PHE A 19 -4.49 4.96 0.73
N ALA A 20 -3.89 3.93 1.29
CA ALA A 20 -3.44 3.92 2.67
C ALA A 20 -2.09 3.20 2.80
N VAL A 21 -1.28 3.60 3.78
CA VAL A 21 0.03 2.99 4.06
C VAL A 21 0.05 2.43 5.47
N ALA A 22 -0.10 1.11 5.57
CA ALA A 22 0.10 0.33 6.79
C ALA A 22 1.59 0.18 7.11
N GLY A 23 2.00 0.66 8.28
CA GLY A 23 3.41 0.72 8.67
C GLY A 23 4.07 2.06 8.36
N ALA A 24 3.29 3.11 8.12
CA ALA A 24 3.81 4.47 7.96
C ALA A 24 4.60 4.90 9.21
N SER A 25 5.71 5.61 9.03
CA SER A 25 6.66 5.93 10.10
C SER A 25 7.03 7.41 10.10
N THR A 26 7.33 7.97 11.27
CA THR A 26 7.96 9.28 11.41
C THR A 26 9.47 9.24 11.18
N ASP A 27 10.08 8.06 11.25
CA ASP A 27 11.50 7.83 10.95
C ASP A 27 11.72 7.79 9.44
N THR A 28 12.43 8.80 8.93
CA THR A 28 12.68 9.01 7.49
C THR A 28 13.54 7.92 6.84
N SER A 29 14.27 7.14 7.65
CA SER A 29 15.06 6.01 7.15
C SER A 29 14.17 4.80 6.78
N LYS A 30 12.96 4.72 7.33
CA LYS A 30 12.06 3.56 7.20
C LYS A 30 11.26 3.61 5.89
N TYR A 31 11.00 2.43 5.33
CA TYR A 31 10.19 2.30 4.12
C TYR A 31 8.76 2.83 4.27
N GLY A 32 8.17 2.76 5.47
CA GLY A 32 6.88 3.38 5.75
C GLY A 32 6.84 4.89 5.52
N TYR A 33 7.93 5.60 5.82
CA TYR A 33 8.04 7.02 5.50
C TYR A 33 8.20 7.22 3.99
N LYS A 34 9.08 6.43 3.36
CA LYS A 34 9.36 6.52 1.92
C LYS A 34 8.11 6.24 1.07
N LEU A 35 7.27 5.29 1.46
CA LEU A 35 6.00 5.01 0.78
C LEU A 35 5.02 6.17 0.93
N LEU A 36 4.83 6.70 2.14
CA LEU A 36 3.97 7.87 2.34
C LEU A 36 4.43 9.06 1.50
N ALA A 37 5.74 9.31 1.48
CA ALA A 37 6.37 10.32 0.65
C ALA A 37 6.10 10.08 -0.85
N TRP A 38 6.23 8.83 -1.32
CA TRP A 38 5.96 8.47 -2.71
C TRP A 38 4.50 8.78 -3.10
N TYR A 39 3.51 8.33 -2.32
CA TYR A 39 2.10 8.63 -2.59
C TYR A 39 1.81 10.14 -2.59
N HIS A 40 2.41 10.88 -1.65
CA HIS A 40 2.32 12.34 -1.60
C HIS A 40 2.88 12.99 -2.86
N GLN A 41 4.12 12.66 -3.24
CA GLN A 41 4.77 13.19 -4.44
C GLN A 41 3.97 12.90 -5.71
N HIS A 42 3.28 11.77 -5.78
CA HIS A 42 2.42 11.41 -6.89
C HIS A 42 1.00 11.99 -6.78
N SER A 43 0.77 12.99 -5.93
CA SER A 43 -0.54 13.63 -5.72
C SER A 43 -1.69 12.64 -5.42
N LEU A 44 -1.37 11.44 -4.92
CA LEU A 44 -2.36 10.40 -4.65
C LEU A 44 -2.98 10.63 -3.26
N PRO A 45 -4.31 10.57 -3.10
CA PRO A 45 -4.95 10.69 -1.80
C PRO A 45 -4.54 9.53 -0.88
N VAL A 46 -3.74 9.83 0.15
CA VAL A 46 -3.15 8.81 1.02
C VAL A 46 -3.43 9.08 2.50
N THR A 47 -3.78 8.02 3.24
CA THR A 47 -3.90 8.03 4.70
C THR A 47 -2.84 7.13 5.34
N PRO A 48 -1.91 7.65 6.17
CA PRO A 48 -0.96 6.82 6.89
C PRO A 48 -1.62 6.06 8.04
N LEU A 49 -1.26 4.79 8.20
CA LEU A 49 -1.66 3.97 9.35
C LEU A 49 -0.47 3.81 10.30
N ASN A 50 -0.60 4.36 11.50
CA ASN A 50 0.38 4.24 12.58
C ASN A 50 -0.31 4.32 13.95
N PRO A 51 -0.35 3.24 14.74
CA PRO A 51 -1.00 3.25 16.05
C PRO A 51 -0.26 4.05 17.12
N LYS A 52 1.00 4.44 16.88
CA LYS A 52 1.91 5.05 17.87
C LYS A 52 2.09 6.55 17.71
N SER A 53 2.04 7.06 16.48
CA SER A 53 2.20 8.50 16.20
C SER A 53 0.91 9.03 15.60
N PRO A 54 0.29 10.08 16.15
CA PRO A 54 -0.97 10.63 15.64
C PRO A 54 -0.80 11.35 14.30
N GLU A 55 0.43 11.73 13.94
CA GLU A 55 0.76 12.47 12.72
C GLU A 55 2.09 12.01 12.15
N ILE A 56 2.23 12.10 10.82
CA ILE A 56 3.52 12.01 10.12
C ILE A 56 3.71 13.28 9.30
N LYS A 57 4.88 13.91 9.46
CA LYS A 57 5.24 15.14 8.75
C LYS A 57 6.16 14.81 7.59
N LEU A 58 5.73 15.17 6.38
CA LEU A 58 6.60 15.40 5.24
C LEU A 58 6.99 16.90 5.22
N PRO A 59 8.10 17.29 4.58
CA PRO A 59 8.53 18.70 4.59
C PRO A 59 7.47 19.72 4.11
N SER A 60 6.58 19.34 3.18
CA SER A 60 5.55 20.20 2.59
C SER A 60 4.15 19.98 3.19
N LYS A 61 3.92 18.88 3.91
CA LYS A 61 2.59 18.49 4.40
C LYS A 61 2.66 17.57 5.60
N ALA A 62 1.79 17.82 6.57
CA ALA A 62 1.52 16.89 7.66
C ALA A 62 0.26 16.05 7.40
N TYR A 63 0.32 14.77 7.77
CA TYR A 63 -0.77 13.82 7.61
C TYR A 63 -1.18 13.27 8.96
N ALA A 64 -2.44 13.49 9.33
CA ALA A 64 -3.05 12.75 10.44
C ALA A 64 -3.04 11.25 10.12
N THR A 65 -2.74 10.45 11.13
CA THR A 65 -2.73 9.01 11.04
C THR A 65 -4.03 8.43 11.58
N VAL A 66 -4.36 7.24 11.11
CA VAL A 66 -5.31 6.35 11.79
C VAL A 66 -4.57 5.13 12.32
N LYS A 67 -5.14 4.41 13.27
CA LYS A 67 -4.43 3.29 13.91
C LYS A 67 -4.50 2.02 13.08
N SER A 68 -5.57 1.85 12.31
CA SER A 68 -5.89 0.59 11.65
C SER A 68 -6.85 0.76 10.47
N PRO A 69 -7.04 -0.27 9.62
CA PRO A 69 -7.94 -0.20 8.47
C PRO A 69 -9.38 0.19 8.82
N SER A 70 -9.92 -0.19 9.98
CA SER A 70 -11.30 0.15 10.37
C SER A 70 -11.54 1.61 10.71
N GLU A 71 -10.49 2.37 10.98
CA GLU A 71 -10.58 3.81 11.22
C GLU A 71 -10.50 4.64 9.91
N LEU A 72 -10.30 3.99 8.75
CA LEU A 72 -10.35 4.68 7.46
C LEU A 72 -11.77 5.21 7.18
N SER A 73 -11.86 6.42 6.62
CA SER A 73 -13.15 7.04 6.32
C SER A 73 -13.92 6.36 5.17
N SER A 74 -13.23 5.63 4.30
CA SER A 74 -13.83 5.01 3.11
C SER A 74 -13.09 3.73 2.68
N PRO A 75 -13.04 2.69 3.51
CA PRO A 75 -12.20 1.49 3.29
C PRO A 75 -12.54 0.75 1.99
N VAL A 76 -13.83 0.64 1.64
CA VAL A 76 -14.30 0.06 0.35
C VAL A 76 -13.79 0.78 -0.91
N GLN A 77 -13.30 2.00 -0.77
CA GLN A 77 -12.73 2.81 -1.86
C GLN A 77 -11.21 3.02 -1.69
N THR A 78 -10.56 2.28 -0.78
CA THR A 78 -9.16 2.49 -0.40
C THR A 78 -8.33 1.25 -0.67
N SER A 79 -7.34 1.34 -1.54
CA SER A 79 -6.31 0.30 -1.68
C SER A 79 -5.22 0.47 -0.61
N LEU A 80 -4.68 -0.63 -0.10
CA LEU A 80 -3.78 -0.61 1.06
C LEU A 80 -2.38 -1.13 0.74
N SER A 81 -1.37 -0.27 0.86
CA SER A 81 0.05 -0.66 0.84
C SER A 81 0.48 -1.08 2.24
N ILE A 82 1.14 -2.24 2.35
CA ILE A 82 1.53 -2.82 3.64
C ILE A 82 3.05 -2.96 3.69
N VAL A 83 3.67 -2.34 4.69
CA VAL A 83 5.10 -2.40 4.99
C VAL A 83 5.38 -2.69 6.47
N THR A 84 4.66 -3.67 7.01
CA THR A 84 4.80 -4.13 8.39
C THR A 84 5.47 -5.51 8.46
N PRO A 85 6.06 -5.89 9.62
CA PRO A 85 6.54 -7.26 9.81
C PRO A 85 5.41 -8.29 9.66
N PRO A 86 5.70 -9.53 9.20
CA PRO A 86 4.68 -10.53 8.85
C PRO A 86 3.60 -10.77 9.92
N LYS A 87 3.99 -10.83 11.20
CA LYS A 87 3.04 -10.98 12.32
C LYS A 87 1.98 -9.88 12.36
N VAL A 88 2.39 -8.64 12.07
CA VAL A 88 1.49 -7.47 12.05
C VAL A 88 0.69 -7.45 10.75
N THR A 89 1.33 -7.77 9.61
CA THR A 89 0.68 -7.87 8.30
C THR A 89 -0.53 -8.79 8.34
N ARG A 90 -0.41 -9.97 8.99
CA ARG A 90 -1.50 -10.93 9.13
C ARG A 90 -2.75 -10.33 9.79
N GLU A 91 -2.57 -9.55 10.86
CA GLU A 91 -3.70 -8.91 11.55
C GLU A 91 -4.29 -7.76 10.73
N ILE A 92 -3.44 -6.97 10.08
CA ILE A 92 -3.88 -5.89 9.17
C ILE A 92 -4.72 -6.45 8.02
N LEU A 93 -4.34 -7.59 7.43
CA LEU A 93 -5.10 -8.22 6.34
C LEU A 93 -6.49 -8.68 6.80
N LYS A 94 -6.60 -9.28 7.99
CA LYS A 94 -7.91 -9.69 8.54
C LYS A 94 -8.83 -8.50 8.73
N GLU A 95 -8.30 -7.42 9.29
CA GLU A 95 -9.08 -6.21 9.52
C GLU A 95 -9.45 -5.52 8.20
N ALA A 96 -8.50 -5.38 7.27
CA ALA A 96 -8.71 -4.84 5.94
C ALA A 96 -9.80 -5.60 5.18
N HIS A 97 -9.78 -6.94 5.25
CA HIS A 97 -10.83 -7.77 4.66
C HIS A 97 -12.19 -7.55 5.33
N ALA A 98 -12.25 -7.48 6.66
CA ALA A 98 -13.49 -7.24 7.41
C ALA A 98 -14.16 -5.90 7.03
N VAL A 99 -13.36 -4.88 6.72
CA VAL A 99 -13.85 -3.56 6.29
C VAL A 99 -13.94 -3.40 4.77
N LYS A 100 -13.75 -4.50 4.04
CA LYS A 100 -13.91 -4.62 2.58
C LYS A 100 -12.96 -3.72 1.78
N ILE A 101 -11.71 -3.59 2.22
CA ILE A 101 -10.65 -3.04 1.38
C ILE A 101 -10.53 -3.92 0.12
N PRO A 102 -10.59 -3.35 -1.10
CA PRO A 102 -10.64 -4.15 -2.31
C PRO A 102 -9.29 -4.76 -2.69
N ALA A 103 -8.20 -4.03 -2.46
CA ALA A 103 -6.88 -4.41 -2.96
C ALA A 103 -5.78 -4.11 -1.96
N VAL A 104 -4.79 -5.00 -1.89
CA VAL A 104 -3.63 -4.91 -1.01
C VAL A 104 -2.33 -5.09 -1.79
N TRP A 105 -1.29 -4.36 -1.38
CA TRP A 105 0.06 -4.50 -1.92
C TRP A 105 1.04 -4.70 -0.78
N LEU A 106 1.54 -5.93 -0.67
CA LEU A 106 2.47 -6.35 0.34
C LEU A 106 3.89 -6.13 -0.17
N GLN A 107 4.63 -5.21 0.46
CA GLN A 107 6.02 -4.95 0.06
C GLN A 107 6.91 -6.16 0.39
N PRO A 108 8.09 -6.28 -0.26
CA PRO A 108 9.06 -7.31 0.07
C PRO A 108 9.38 -7.39 1.58
N GLY A 109 9.49 -8.62 2.09
CA GLY A 109 9.76 -8.88 3.52
C GLY A 109 8.57 -8.75 4.47
N THR A 110 7.37 -8.46 3.96
CA THR A 110 6.16 -8.26 4.79
C THR A 110 5.25 -9.49 4.89
N PHE A 111 5.60 -10.57 4.18
CA PHE A 111 4.76 -11.76 4.01
C PHE A 111 5.58 -13.06 4.09
N ASP A 112 4.87 -14.13 4.41
CA ASP A 112 5.24 -15.53 4.18
C ASP A 112 4.21 -16.13 3.19
N ASP A 113 4.33 -17.43 2.89
CA ASP A 113 3.43 -18.11 1.96
C ASP A 113 1.97 -18.09 2.43
N GLU A 114 1.72 -18.26 3.73
CA GLU A 114 0.37 -18.23 4.30
C GLU A 114 -0.29 -16.85 4.16
N ILE A 115 0.49 -15.78 4.35
CA ILE A 115 0.05 -14.39 4.21
C ILE A 115 -0.30 -14.10 2.75
N LEU A 116 0.53 -14.53 1.80
CA LEU A 116 0.25 -14.36 0.37
C LEU A 116 -0.99 -15.14 -0.06
N GLU A 117 -1.15 -16.38 0.41
CA GLU A 117 -2.34 -17.19 0.14
C GLU A 117 -3.60 -16.52 0.69
N TYR A 118 -3.55 -16.05 1.95
CA TYR A 118 -4.66 -15.33 2.55
C TYR A 118 -5.03 -14.08 1.75
N ALA A 119 -4.05 -13.28 1.33
CA ALA A 119 -4.31 -12.07 0.56
C ALA A 119 -4.96 -12.40 -0.80
N LYS A 120 -4.45 -13.40 -1.53
CA LYS A 120 -5.00 -13.80 -2.83
C LYS A 120 -6.42 -14.35 -2.74
N LYS A 121 -6.76 -15.00 -1.63
CA LYS A 121 -8.09 -15.58 -1.42
C LYS A 121 -9.16 -14.55 -1.04
N ASN A 122 -8.78 -13.46 -0.37
CA ASN A 122 -9.72 -12.60 0.35
C ASN A 122 -9.85 -11.17 -0.23
N PHE A 123 -9.03 -10.81 -1.21
CA PHE A 123 -9.02 -9.48 -1.84
C PHE A 123 -9.26 -9.61 -3.35
N GLU A 124 -9.86 -8.59 -3.96
CA GLU A 124 -10.04 -8.54 -5.41
C GLU A 124 -8.69 -8.47 -6.13
N ALA A 125 -7.70 -7.84 -5.50
CA ALA A 125 -6.31 -7.85 -5.96
C ALA A 125 -5.35 -7.93 -4.76
N ALA A 126 -4.35 -8.80 -4.89
CA ALA A 126 -3.25 -8.92 -3.94
C ALA A 126 -1.93 -8.94 -4.69
N ILE A 127 -1.09 -7.92 -4.44
CA ILE A 127 0.23 -7.79 -5.04
C ILE A 127 1.28 -8.18 -4.00
N GLY A 128 2.19 -9.08 -4.39
CA GLY A 128 3.27 -9.59 -3.54
C GLY A 128 3.83 -10.92 -4.07
N GLY A 129 4.99 -11.31 -3.55
CA GLY A 129 5.76 -12.47 -4.02
C GLY A 129 6.81 -12.11 -5.08
N ALA A 130 7.39 -13.14 -5.69
CA ALA A 130 8.44 -13.00 -6.69
C ALA A 130 7.96 -12.26 -7.96
N GLY A 131 8.89 -11.55 -8.62
CA GLY A 131 8.64 -10.73 -9.82
C GLY A 131 8.85 -9.24 -9.56
N GLY A 132 8.25 -8.40 -10.41
CA GLY A 132 8.50 -6.96 -10.40
C GLY A 132 9.87 -6.61 -11.01
N SER A 133 10.20 -5.33 -10.99
CA SER A 133 11.46 -4.80 -11.53
C SER A 133 12.67 -4.97 -10.58
N GLY A 134 12.46 -5.47 -9.37
CA GLY A 134 13.51 -5.68 -8.36
C GLY A 134 13.75 -7.14 -8.00
N ASP A 135 14.90 -7.42 -7.38
CA ASP A 135 15.33 -8.78 -7.01
C ASP A 135 14.49 -9.40 -5.87
N GLU A 136 13.79 -8.58 -5.09
CA GLU A 136 13.09 -9.00 -3.86
C GLU A 136 11.55 -9.09 -4.02
N GLY A 137 11.02 -8.84 -5.22
CA GLY A 137 9.59 -8.83 -5.49
C GLY A 137 9.01 -7.45 -5.83
N TRP A 138 7.68 -7.42 -5.99
CA TRP A 138 6.91 -6.22 -6.36
C TRP A 138 6.94 -5.13 -5.28
N CYS A 139 7.39 -3.94 -5.64
CA CYS A 139 7.60 -2.79 -4.76
C CYS A 139 6.95 -1.52 -5.33
N VAL A 140 6.18 -0.79 -4.53
CA VAL A 140 5.54 0.46 -4.98
C VAL A 140 6.58 1.50 -5.41
N LEU A 141 7.75 1.52 -4.76
CA LEU A 141 8.81 2.49 -5.09
C LEU A 141 9.50 2.19 -6.44
N MET A 142 9.36 0.98 -6.97
CA MET A 142 9.97 0.57 -8.24
C MET A 142 8.91 0.42 -9.34
N ASP A 143 7.84 -0.30 -9.04
CA ASP A 143 6.80 -0.70 -10.00
C ASP A 143 5.59 0.25 -10.00
N GLY A 144 5.53 1.19 -9.06
CA GLY A 144 4.35 2.03 -8.84
C GLY A 144 4.04 2.98 -10.00
N GLU A 145 5.06 3.60 -10.61
CA GLU A 145 4.87 4.52 -11.73
C GLU A 145 4.36 3.80 -12.99
N ASP A 146 4.94 2.64 -13.31
CA ASP A 146 4.47 1.79 -14.40
C ASP A 146 3.04 1.29 -14.14
N GLY A 147 2.74 0.93 -12.90
CA GLY A 147 1.38 0.58 -12.48
C GLY A 147 0.37 1.72 -12.62
N LEU A 148 0.73 2.94 -12.24
CA LEU A 148 -0.10 4.14 -12.43
C LEU A 148 -0.38 4.39 -13.91
N LYS A 149 0.67 4.29 -14.75
CA LYS A 149 0.57 4.45 -16.20
C LYS A 149 -0.34 3.39 -16.82
N ALA A 150 -0.17 2.12 -16.45
CA ALA A 150 -1.01 1.02 -16.92
C ALA A 150 -2.48 1.14 -16.48
N ALA A 151 -2.72 1.75 -15.31
CA ALA A 151 -4.05 2.07 -14.81
C ALA A 151 -4.67 3.34 -15.41
N GLY A 152 -3.90 4.13 -16.18
CA GLY A 152 -4.36 5.40 -16.73
C GLY A 152 -4.62 6.46 -15.65
N VAL A 153 -3.95 6.35 -14.49
CA VAL A 153 -4.09 7.30 -13.39
C VAL A 153 -3.21 8.51 -13.66
N ASN A 154 -3.84 9.67 -13.82
CA ASN A 154 -3.13 10.93 -13.96
C ASN A 154 -2.69 11.45 -12.58
N TRP A 155 -1.46 11.93 -12.51
CA TRP A 155 -0.90 12.52 -11.31
C TRP A 155 0.03 13.69 -11.65
N THR A 156 0.32 14.51 -10.64
CA THR A 156 1.23 15.64 -10.73
C THR A 156 2.27 15.54 -9.63
N LEU A 157 3.50 15.94 -9.94
CA LEU A 157 4.59 15.90 -8.96
C LEU A 157 4.38 16.96 -7.87
N GLN A 158 4.19 16.53 -6.63
CA GLN A 158 4.16 17.39 -5.45
C GLN A 158 5.56 17.51 -4.84
N LYS A 159 5.86 18.67 -4.23
CA LYS A 159 7.11 18.86 -3.49
C LYS A 159 7.06 18.08 -2.19
N LEU A 160 8.17 17.40 -1.85
CA LEU A 160 8.35 16.90 -0.49
C LEU A 160 8.56 18.01 0.49
#